data_AF-A0A6F8UUN3-F1
#
_entry.id   AF-A0A6F8UUN3-F1
#
_cell.length_a   1.000
_cell.length_b   1.000
_cell.length_c   1.000
_cell.angle_alpha   90.00
_cell.angle_beta   90.00
_cell.angle_gamma   90.00
#
_symmetry.space_group_name_H-M   'P 1'
#
loop_
_entity.id
_entity.type
_entity.pdbx_description
1 polymer ?
#
loop_
_entity_poly.entity_id
_entity_poly.type
_entity_poly.pdbx_seq_one_letter_code
_entity_poly.pdbx_strand_id
1 'polypeptide(L)'
;MRPAKPFAAALAAAALAGCTTVASPRPGTVEYAAATVSRAYDCGLAVDRGRIIARLDRQDRQRFVAANAGYAVKSYKAPHRCEASERERIKGEIGALARR
;
A
#
# COMPACT_ATOMS: atom_id res chain seq x y z
N MET A 1 -24.45 45.73 12.75
CA MET A 1 -23.38 44.79 13.16
C MET A 1 -23.49 43.54 12.28
N ARG A 2 -22.47 43.22 11.46
CA ARG A 2 -22.45 41.99 10.64
C ARG A 2 -21.35 41.07 11.17
N PRO A 3 -21.66 39.90 11.75
CA PRO A 3 -20.68 38.84 11.87
C PRO A 3 -20.87 37.87 10.70
N ALA A 4 -20.00 37.99 9.71
CA ALA A 4 -19.80 36.98 8.68
C ALA A 4 -18.93 35.85 9.23
N LYS A 5 -19.27 34.60 8.85
CA LYS A 5 -18.41 33.41 8.61
C LYS A 5 -18.86 32.11 9.29
N PRO A 6 -19.97 31.49 8.86
CA PRO A 6 -20.10 30.03 8.91
C PRO A 6 -19.41 29.35 7.70
N PHE A 7 -19.27 30.05 6.56
CA PHE A 7 -18.74 29.48 5.32
C PHE A 7 -17.23 29.15 5.36
N ALA A 8 -16.44 29.87 6.17
CA ALA A 8 -15.00 29.61 6.27
C ALA A 8 -14.70 28.28 6.98
N ALA A 9 -15.53 27.90 7.96
CA ALA A 9 -15.37 26.63 8.67
C ALA A 9 -15.75 25.42 7.78
N ALA A 10 -16.78 25.57 6.94
CA ALA A 10 -17.18 24.52 5.99
C ALA A 10 -16.12 24.28 4.90
N LEU A 11 -15.47 25.33 4.41
CA LEU A 11 -14.35 25.22 3.45
C LEU A 11 -13.10 24.58 4.07
N ALA A 12 -12.81 24.86 5.34
CA ALA A 12 -11.70 24.21 6.05
C ALA A 12 -11.96 22.70 6.26
N ALA A 13 -13.19 22.30 6.57
CA ALA A 13 -13.55 20.88 6.71
C ALA A 13 -13.48 20.11 5.39
N ALA A 14 -13.86 20.73 4.27
CA ALA A 14 -13.73 20.13 2.94
C ALA A 14 -12.26 19.97 2.49
N ALA A 15 -11.37 20.88 2.93
CA ALA A 15 -9.93 20.79 2.65
C ALA A 15 -9.26 19.59 3.38
N LEU A 16 -9.79 19.14 4.53
CA LEU A 16 -9.30 17.93 5.22
C LEU A 16 -9.85 16.62 4.61
N ALA A 17 -10.96 16.65 3.87
CA ALA A 17 -11.44 15.47 3.13
C ALA A 17 -10.56 15.13 1.91
N GLY A 18 -9.68 16.06 1.51
CA GLY A 18 -8.63 15.87 0.51
C GLY A 18 -7.36 15.19 1.05
N CYS A 19 -7.39 14.57 2.23
CA CYS A 19 -6.32 13.71 2.75
C CYS A 19 -6.11 12.50 1.84
N THR A 20 -5.37 12.75 0.75
CA THR A 20 -4.63 11.83 -0.13
C THR A 20 -4.96 10.36 0.07
N THR A 21 -6.10 9.92 -0.45
CA THR A 21 -6.27 8.50 -0.77
C THR A 21 -5.36 8.21 -1.95
N VAL A 22 -4.08 7.92 -1.66
CA VAL A 22 -3.23 7.24 -2.63
C VAL A 22 -3.99 5.98 -3.00
N ALA A 23 -4.48 5.90 -4.24
CA ALA A 23 -5.29 4.78 -4.68
C ALA A 23 -4.48 3.50 -4.46
N SER A 24 -4.83 2.76 -3.41
CA SER A 24 -4.22 1.48 -3.10
C SER A 24 -4.52 0.54 -4.27
N PRO A 25 -3.52 -0.21 -4.76
CA PRO A 25 -3.78 -1.18 -5.82
C PRO A 25 -4.91 -2.14 -5.45
N ARG A 26 -5.68 -2.58 -6.44
CA ARG A 26 -6.84 -3.43 -6.21
C ARG A 26 -6.39 -4.86 -5.86
N PRO A 27 -6.96 -5.51 -4.83
CA PRO A 27 -6.69 -6.91 -4.53
C PRO A 27 -6.84 -7.81 -5.76
N GLY A 28 -5.92 -8.77 -5.92
CA GLY A 28 -5.86 -9.67 -7.08
C GLY A 28 -5.02 -9.15 -8.26
N THR A 29 -4.55 -7.90 -8.22
CA THR A 29 -3.61 -7.37 -9.22
C THR A 29 -2.16 -7.64 -8.86
N VAL A 30 -1.28 -7.58 -9.85
CA VAL A 30 0.17 -7.70 -9.67
C VAL A 30 0.72 -6.52 -8.85
N GLU A 31 0.19 -5.32 -9.08
CA GLU A 31 0.53 -4.11 -8.34
C GLU A 31 0.17 -4.25 -6.86
N TYR A 32 -0.97 -4.89 -6.56
CA TYR A 32 -1.34 -5.19 -5.19
C TYR A 32 -0.36 -6.16 -4.54
N ALA A 33 -0.01 -7.25 -5.23
CA ALA A 33 1.02 -8.16 -4.72
C ALA A 33 2.36 -7.44 -4.47
N ALA A 34 2.78 -6.58 -5.39
CA ALA A 34 4.00 -5.79 -5.26
C ALA A 34 3.96 -4.79 -4.09
N ALA A 35 2.83 -4.12 -3.90
CA ALA A 35 2.62 -3.19 -2.80
C ALA A 35 2.57 -3.93 -1.44
N THR A 36 1.85 -5.04 -1.36
CA THR A 36 1.77 -5.88 -0.15
C THR A 36 3.15 -6.43 0.23
N VAL A 37 3.95 -6.89 -0.74
CA VAL A 37 5.34 -7.33 -0.49
C VAL A 37 6.19 -6.19 0.06
N SER A 38 6.07 -4.98 -0.49
CA SER A 38 6.79 -3.82 0.04
C SER A 38 6.36 -3.51 1.47
N ARG A 39 5.05 -3.47 1.77
CA ARG A 39 4.56 -3.23 3.13
C ARG A 39 4.96 -4.33 4.10
N ALA A 40 5.05 -5.58 3.66
CA ALA A 40 5.53 -6.67 4.50
C ALA A 40 6.98 -6.45 4.96
N TYR A 41 7.85 -5.94 4.08
CA TYR A 41 9.21 -5.54 4.47
C TYR A 41 9.20 -4.37 5.47
N ASP A 42 8.35 -3.37 5.25
CA ASP A 42 8.20 -2.26 6.19
C ASP A 42 7.73 -2.73 7.58
N CYS A 43 6.89 -3.77 7.61
CA CYS A 43 6.42 -4.43 8.83
C CYS A 43 7.43 -5.43 9.44
N GLY A 44 8.63 -5.56 8.88
CA GLY A 44 9.66 -6.51 9.33
C GLY A 44 9.24 -7.97 9.20
N LEU A 45 8.39 -8.30 8.23
CA LEU A 45 7.93 -9.66 7.97
C LEU A 45 8.89 -10.38 7.01
N ALA A 46 9.09 -11.68 7.23
CA ALA A 46 9.77 -12.54 6.28
C ALA A 46 8.86 -12.78 5.06
N VAL A 47 9.40 -12.60 3.86
CA VAL A 47 8.67 -12.77 2.60
C VAL A 47 9.43 -13.71 1.68
N ASP A 48 8.79 -14.83 1.31
CA ASP A 48 9.27 -15.70 0.23
C ASP A 48 8.89 -15.10 -1.13
N ARG A 49 9.64 -14.06 -1.52
CA ARG A 49 9.40 -13.33 -2.78
C ARG A 49 9.59 -14.23 -3.99
N GLY A 50 10.51 -15.20 -3.92
CA GLY A 50 10.76 -16.16 -4.99
C GLY A 50 9.53 -17.01 -5.28
N ARG A 51 8.89 -17.54 -4.24
CA ARG A 51 7.63 -18.30 -4.37
C ARG A 51 6.50 -17.44 -4.94
N ILE A 52 6.35 -16.21 -4.49
CA ILE A 52 5.31 -15.30 -5.02
C ILE A 52 5.52 -15.06 -6.53
N ILE A 53 6.76 -14.74 -6.95
CA ILE A 53 7.09 -14.51 -8.36
C ILE A 53 6.89 -15.77 -9.21
N ALA A 54 7.24 -16.95 -8.68
CA ALA A 54 7.13 -18.21 -9.40
C ALA A 54 5.68 -18.54 -9.81
N ARG A 55 4.69 -18.04 -9.05
CA ARG A 55 3.26 -18.26 -9.30
C ARG A 55 2.61 -17.20 -10.19
N LEU A 56 3.37 -16.18 -10.58
CA LEU A 56 2.94 -15.20 -11.58
C LEU A 56 3.25 -15.70 -13.00
N ASP A 57 2.39 -15.32 -13.94
CA ASP A 57 2.64 -15.52 -15.37
C ASP A 57 3.84 -14.71 -15.83
N ARG A 58 4.45 -15.11 -16.94
CA ARG A 58 5.72 -14.52 -17.42
C ARG A 58 5.64 -12.99 -17.60
N GLN A 59 4.53 -12.48 -18.13
CA GLN A 59 4.31 -11.05 -18.32
C GLN A 59 4.18 -10.31 -16.98
N ASP A 60 3.48 -10.93 -16.03
CA ASP A 60 3.23 -10.37 -14.70
C ASP A 60 4.48 -10.35 -13.83
N ARG A 61 5.42 -11.28 -14.03
CA ARG A 61 6.71 -11.28 -13.31
C ARG A 61 7.50 -9.99 -13.52
N GLN A 62 7.63 -9.53 -14.76
CA GLN A 62 8.37 -8.30 -15.06
C GLN A 62 7.63 -7.07 -14.50
N ARG A 63 6.31 -7.05 -14.64
CA ARG A 63 5.45 -6.00 -14.10
C ARG A 63 5.53 -5.93 -12.57
N PHE A 64 5.57 -7.07 -11.90
CA PHE A 64 5.76 -7.19 -10.45
C PHE A 64 7.08 -6.58 -10.00
N VAL A 65 8.19 -6.97 -10.66
CA VAL A 65 9.53 -6.49 -10.29
C VAL A 65 9.61 -4.96 -10.44
N ALA A 66 9.12 -4.43 -11.55
CA ALA A 66 9.09 -2.98 -11.78
C ALA A 66 8.22 -2.24 -10.74
N ALA A 67 7.01 -2.74 -10.47
CA ALA A 67 6.11 -2.15 -9.49
C ALA A 67 6.69 -2.21 -8.07
N ASN A 68 7.24 -3.36 -7.67
CA ASN A 68 7.79 -3.57 -6.33
C ASN A 68 9.02 -2.68 -6.09
N ALA A 69 9.88 -2.48 -7.08
CA ALA A 69 10.98 -1.51 -7.00
C ALA A 69 10.45 -0.08 -6.76
N GLY A 70 9.39 0.32 -7.47
CA GLY A 70 8.75 1.62 -7.27
C GLY A 70 8.18 1.80 -5.85
N TYR A 71 7.53 0.77 -5.29
CA TYR A 71 7.04 0.81 -3.91
C TYR A 71 8.17 0.80 -2.87
N ALA A 72 9.24 0.05 -3.10
CA ALA A 72 10.41 0.04 -2.22
C ALA A 72 11.06 1.42 -2.13
N VAL A 73 11.22 2.12 -3.26
CA VAL A 73 11.74 3.50 -3.28
C VAL A 73 10.81 4.46 -2.54
N LYS A 74 9.48 4.32 -2.70
CA LYS A 74 8.50 5.14 -1.96
C LYS A 74 8.59 4.91 -0.47
N SER A 75 8.64 3.65 -0.03
CA SER A 75 8.79 3.30 1.38
C SER A 75 10.10 3.83 1.97
N TYR A 76 11.21 3.68 1.24
CA TYR A 76 12.50 4.22 1.66
C TYR A 76 12.45 5.75 1.89
N LYS A 77 11.76 6.48 1.01
CA LYS A 77 11.60 7.94 1.12
C LYS A 77 10.63 8.38 2.22
N ALA A 78 9.68 7.53 2.58
CA ALA A 78 8.65 7.80 3.58
C ALA A 78 8.38 6.54 4.41
N PRO A 79 9.28 6.20 5.35
CA PRO A 79 9.14 4.99 6.14
C PRO A 79 7.94 5.13 7.07
N HIS A 80 7.02 4.17 7.00
CA HIS A 80 5.85 4.11 7.85
C HIS A 80 5.96 2.94 8.81
N ARG A 81 5.74 3.20 10.10
CA ARG A 81 5.61 2.13 11.10
C ARG A 81 4.38 1.28 10.78
N CYS A 82 4.49 0.01 11.14
CA CYS A 82 3.42 -0.97 10.96
C CYS A 82 2.84 -1.31 12.33
N GLU A 83 1.56 -0.98 12.52
CA GLU A 83 0.84 -1.30 13.75
C GLU A 83 0.56 -2.81 13.85
N ALA A 84 0.35 -3.33 15.06
CA ALA A 84 0.18 -4.77 15.27
C ALA A 84 -0.96 -5.39 14.44
N SER A 85 -2.08 -4.68 14.31
CA SER A 85 -3.23 -5.12 13.49
C SER A 85 -2.93 -5.10 11.99
N GLU A 86 -2.21 -4.08 11.51
CA GLU A 86 -1.76 -4.02 10.12
C GLU A 86 -0.78 -5.17 9.83
N ARG A 87 0.17 -5.42 10.74
CA ARG A 87 1.16 -6.46 10.61
C ARG A 87 0.53 -7.85 10.46
N GLU A 88 -0.45 -8.19 11.29
CA GLU A 88 -1.12 -9.49 11.18
C GLU A 88 -1.96 -9.61 9.91
N ARG A 89 -2.63 -8.53 9.49
CA ARG A 89 -3.32 -8.52 8.19
C ARG A 89 -2.34 -8.78 7.04
N ILE A 90 -1.22 -8.05 6.97
CA ILE A 90 -0.22 -8.19 5.90
C ILE A 90 0.41 -9.58 5.92
N LYS A 91 0.67 -10.16 7.09
CA LYS A 91 1.15 -11.54 7.22
C LYS A 91 0.17 -12.54 6.59
N GLY A 92 -1.14 -12.35 6.81
CA GLY A 92 -2.19 -13.14 6.17
C GLY A 92 -2.18 -12.98 4.64
N GLU A 93 -2.10 -11.74 4.15
CA GLU A 93 -2.05 -11.44 2.71
C GLU A 93 -0.84 -12.05 2.01
N ILE A 94 0.37 -11.94 2.60
CA ILE A 94 1.58 -12.57 2.07
C ILE A 94 1.45 -14.09 2.04
N GLY A 95 0.88 -14.68 3.09
CA GLY A 95 0.60 -16.11 3.12
C GLY A 95 -0.35 -16.54 2.00
N ALA A 96 -1.37 -15.74 1.71
CA ALA A 96 -2.29 -16.01 0.61
C ALA A 96 -1.60 -15.89 -0.76
N LEU A 97 -0.80 -14.85 -0.98
CA LEU A 97 -0.03 -14.65 -2.22
C LEU A 97 0.95 -15.78 -2.49
N ALA A 98 1.57 -16.35 -1.47
CA ALA A 98 2.49 -17.48 -1.61
C ALA A 98 1.79 -18.83 -1.93
N ARG A 99 0.48 -18.93 -1.62
CA ARG A 99 -0.33 -20.16 -1.80
C ARG A 99 -1.19 -20.17 -3.06
N ARG A 100 -1.55 -18.99 -3.62
CA ARG A 100 -2.29 -18.82 -4.88
C ARG A 100 -1.46 -19.26 -6.06
#